data_AF-A0A424HL42-F1
#
_entry.id   AF-A0A424HL42-F1
#
_cell.length_a   1.000
_cell.length_b   1.000
_cell.length_c   1.000
_cell.angle_alpha   90.00
_cell.angle_beta   90.00
_cell.angle_gamma   90.00
#
_symmetry.space_group_name_H-M   'P 1'
#
loop_
_entity.id
_entity.type
_entity.pdbx_description
1 polymer ?
#
loop_
_entity_poly.entity_id
_entity_poly.type
_entity_poly.pdbx_seq_one_letter_code
_entity_poly.pdbx_strand_id
1 'polypeptide(L)' 'MLWLKKLNFMETAKLEMELMKAFEAGDNLDAKLQSQADLAASTNDPEQAWKLEVWTKMLVRIRKMQTMMDGESQPKS' A
#
# COMPACT_ATOMS: atom_id res chain seq x y z
N MET A 1 -19.97 -7.58 -5.74
CA MET A 1 -19.26 -7.69 -7.05
C MET A 1 -17.76 -7.38 -6.92
N LEU A 2 -17.07 -7.88 -5.88
CA LEU A 2 -15.65 -7.53 -5.64
C LEU A 2 -14.73 -8.02 -6.76
N TRP A 3 -15.04 -9.17 -7.36
CA TRP A 3 -14.26 -9.74 -8.45
C TRP A 3 -14.19 -8.81 -9.69
N LEU A 4 -15.27 -8.11 -10.02
CA LEU A 4 -15.27 -7.09 -11.09
C LEU A 4 -14.42 -5.87 -10.74
N LYS A 5 -14.45 -5.42 -9.47
CA LYS A 5 -13.59 -4.32 -8.99
C LYS A 5 -12.11 -4.72 -9.05
N LYS A 6 -11.78 -5.96 -8.67
CA LYS A 6 -10.40 -6.50 -8.77
C LYS A 6 -9.89 -6.56 -10.21
N LEU A 7 -10.76 -6.82 -11.18
CA LEU A 7 -10.41 -6.78 -12.61
C LEU A 7 -10.29 -5.35 -13.15
N ASN A 8 -10.87 -4.37 -12.47
CA ASN A 8 -10.74 -2.96 -12.83
C ASN A 8 -9.41 -2.40 -12.30
N PHE A 9 -8.46 -2.20 -13.21
CA PHE A 9 -7.16 -1.61 -12.92
C PHE A 9 -7.28 -0.25 -12.19
N MET A 10 -8.28 0.57 -12.53
CA MET A 10 -8.46 1.89 -11.91
C MET A 10 -8.75 1.81 -10.41
N GLU A 11 -9.51 0.82 -9.96
CA GLU A 11 -9.85 0.69 -8.54
C GLU A 11 -8.65 0.20 -7.72
N THR A 12 -7.87 -0.73 -8.27
CA THR A 12 -6.58 -1.13 -7.68
C THR A 12 -5.62 0.05 -7.63
N ALA A 13 -5.50 0.81 -8.72
CA ALA A 13 -4.62 1.98 -8.80
C ALA A 13 -5.01 3.07 -7.80
N LYS A 14 -6.31 3.31 -7.55
CA LYS A 14 -6.77 4.23 -6.50
C LYS A 14 -6.23 3.83 -5.13
N LEU A 15 -6.34 2.54 -4.77
CA LEU A 15 -5.85 2.02 -3.49
C LEU A 15 -4.31 2.10 -3.38
N GLU A 16 -3.59 1.79 -4.47
CA GLU A 16 -2.13 1.98 -4.53
C GLU A 16 -1.75 3.46 -4.32
N MET A 17 -2.46 4.39 -4.98
CA MET A 17 -2.25 5.83 -4.85
C MET A 17 -2.57 6.37 -3.45
N GLU A 18 -3.54 5.80 -2.73
CA GLU A 18 -3.79 6.16 -1.32
C GLU A 18 -2.56 5.90 -0.45
N LEU A 19 -1.89 4.75 -0.62
CA LEU A 19 -0.70 4.44 0.15
C LEU A 19 0.50 5.28 -0.30
N MET A 20 0.63 5.56 -1.61
CA MET A 20 1.67 6.45 -2.13
C MET A 20 1.53 7.87 -1.56
N LYS A 21 0.32 8.42 -1.49
CA LYS A 21 0.09 9.75 -0.90
C LYS A 21 0.43 9.79 0.59
N ALA A 22 0.11 8.73 1.33
CA ALA A 22 0.50 8.61 2.73
C ALA A 22 2.03 8.60 2.89
N PHE A 23 2.72 7.89 1.98
CA PHE A 23 4.19 7.89 1.93
C PHE A 23 4.76 9.28 1.66
N GLU A 24 4.25 9.97 0.63
CA GLU A 24 4.65 11.33 0.27
C GLU A 24 4.39 12.34 1.41
N ALA A 25 3.34 12.12 2.20
CA ALA A 25 3.02 12.92 3.38
C ALA A 25 3.92 12.63 4.60
N GLY A 26 4.77 11.60 4.54
CA GLY A 26 5.60 11.16 5.66
C GLY A 26 4.86 10.36 6.73
N ASP A 27 3.69 9.81 6.42
CA ASP A 27 2.92 8.99 7.35
C ASP A 27 3.66 7.70 7.71
N ASN A 28 3.41 7.20 8.93
CA ASN A 28 3.82 5.85 9.33
C ASN A 28 2.95 4.80 8.63
N LEU A 29 3.45 4.26 7.52
CA LEU A 29 2.74 3.27 6.71
C LEU A 29 2.49 1.95 7.47
N ASP A 30 3.39 1.53 8.34
CA ASP A 30 3.22 0.30 9.13
C ASP A 30 2.04 0.43 10.10
N ALA A 31 1.93 1.55 10.81
CA ALA A 31 0.79 1.82 11.68
C ALA A 31 -0.53 1.91 10.89
N LYS A 32 -0.48 2.49 9.67
CA LYS A 32 -1.64 2.58 8.77
C LYS A 32 -2.10 1.20 8.28
N LEU A 33 -1.17 0.32 7.91
CA LEU A 33 -1.49 -1.05 7.50
C LEU A 33 -2.02 -1.87 8.68
N GLN A 34 -1.45 -1.72 9.87
CA GLN A 34 -1.96 -2.40 11.06
C GLN A 34 -3.41 -1.99 11.35
N SER A 35 -3.71 -0.68 11.32
CA SER A 35 -5.08 -0.19 11.50
C SER A 35 -6.05 -0.75 10.46
N GLN A 36 -5.61 -0.88 9.21
CA GLN A 36 -6.40 -1.48 8.14
C GLN A 36 -6.60 -3.01 8.34
N ALA A 37 -5.61 -3.70 8.91
CA ALA A 37 -5.71 -5.11 9.26
C ALA A 37 -6.74 -5.34 10.37
N ASP A 38 -6.70 -4.51 11.43
CA ASP A 38 -7.66 -4.56 12.53
C ASP A 38 -9.09 -4.27 12.02
N LEU A 39 -9.23 -3.33 11.09
CA LEU A 39 -10.51 -3.03 10.45
C LEU A 39 -11.03 -4.20 9.60
N ALA A 40 -10.17 -4.82 8.80
CA ALA A 40 -10.55 -5.98 7.99
C ALA A 40 -10.96 -7.17 8.86
N ALA A 41 -10.28 -7.39 9.99
CA ALA A 41 -10.60 -8.46 10.93
C ALA A 41 -11.93 -8.22 11.69
N SER A 42 -12.25 -6.96 12.02
CA SER A 42 -13.42 -6.61 12.82
C SER A 42 -14.72 -6.47 12.02
N THR A 43 -14.64 -6.14 10.72
CA THR A 43 -15.83 -5.80 9.91
C THR A 43 -16.35 -6.95 9.04
N ASN A 44 -15.54 -8.00 8.83
CA ASN A 44 -15.82 -9.07 7.85
C ASN A 44 -16.19 -8.52 6.45
N ASP A 45 -15.76 -7.30 6.12
CA ASP A 45 -16.02 -6.64 4.84
C ASP A 45 -14.93 -7.03 3.82
N PRO A 46 -15.30 -7.72 2.72
CA PRO A 46 -14.36 -8.11 1.68
C PRO A 46 -13.60 -6.94 1.04
N GLU A 47 -14.15 -5.72 1.05
CA GLU A 47 -13.47 -4.54 0.52
C GLU A 47 -12.32 -4.09 1.43
N GLN A 48 -12.45 -4.21 2.75
CA GLN A 48 -11.37 -3.92 3.69
C GLN A 48 -10.23 -4.94 3.58
N ALA A 49 -10.56 -6.22 3.43
CA ALA A 49 -9.58 -7.27 3.19
C ALA A 49 -8.83 -7.05 1.86
N TRP A 50 -9.55 -6.66 0.81
CA TRP A 50 -8.93 -6.34 -0.48
C TRP A 50 -8.04 -5.10 -0.40
N LYS A 51 -8.48 -4.04 0.27
CA LYS A 51 -7.66 -2.84 0.51
C LYS A 51 -6.35 -3.18 1.23
N LEU A 52 -6.42 -3.99 2.28
CA LEU A 52 -5.23 -4.48 2.98
C LEU A 52 -4.28 -5.25 2.04
N GLU A 53 -4.83 -6.12 1.18
CA GLU A 53 -4.04 -6.89 0.21
C GLU A 53 -3.26 -5.98 -0.75
N VAL A 54 -3.93 -4.96 -1.30
CA VAL A 54 -3.31 -3.99 -2.23
C VAL A 54 -2.25 -3.16 -1.51
N TRP A 55 -2.58 -2.62 -0.34
CA TRP A 55 -1.64 -1.82 0.46
C TRP A 55 -0.41 -2.61 0.88
N THR A 56 -0.57 -3.88 1.26
CA THR A 56 0.56 -4.76 1.60
C THR A 56 1.52 -4.91 0.42
N LYS A 57 1.00 -5.12 -0.80
CA LYS A 57 1.82 -5.20 -2.02
C LYS A 57 2.49 -3.86 -2.35
N MET A 58 1.78 -2.75 -2.19
CA MET A 58 2.30 -1.42 -2.47
C MET A 58 3.40 -1.01 -1.48
N LEU A 59 3.28 -1.37 -0.19
CA LEU A 59 4.31 -1.12 0.82
C LEU A 59 5.66 -1.76 0.45
N VAL A 60 5.64 -2.99 -0.11
CA VAL A 60 6.86 -3.64 -0.60
C VAL A 60 7.51 -2.83 -1.74
N ARG A 61 6.71 -2.24 -2.64
CA ARG A 61 7.22 -1.39 -3.72
C ARG A 61 7.81 -0.09 -3.18
N ILE A 62 7.11 0.58 -2.25
CA ILE A 62 7.59 1.81 -1.60
C ILE A 62 8.93 1.56 -0.91
N ARG A 63 9.05 0.49 -0.13
CA ARG A 63 10.31 0.15 0.56
C ARG A 63 11.46 -0.10 -0.41
N LYS A 64 11.20 -0.78 -1.54
CA LYS A 64 12.20 -0.93 -2.61
C LYS A 64 12.64 0.41 -3.19
N MET A 65 11.70 1.33 -3.43
CA MET A 65 12.02 2.68 -3.90
C MET A 65 12.87 3.43 -2.88
N GLN A 66 12.52 3.39 -1.59
CA GLN A 66 13.31 4.00 -0.52
C GLN A 66 14.75 3.45 -0.50
N THR A 67 14.91 2.12 -0.56
CA THR A 67 16.25 1.51 -0.60
C THR A 67 17.06 1.91 -1.82
N MET A 68 16.42 2.08 -2.98
CA MET A 68 17.11 2.55 -4.19
C MET A 68 17.55 4.02 -4.02
N MET A 69 16.71 4.89 -3.49
CA MET A 69 17.03 6.30 -3.23
C MET A 69 18.17 6.44 -2.21
N ASP A 70 18.16 5.62 -1.16
CA ASP A 70 19.23 5.60 -0.15
C ASP A 70 20.54 5.03 -0.73
N GLY A 71 20.44 4.02 -1.61
CA GLY A 71 21.59 3.37 -2.27
C GLY A 71 22.23 4.17 -3.40
N GLU A 72 21.48 5.00 -4.13
CA GLU A 72 22.00 5.92 -5.15
C GLU A 72 22.85 7.06 -4.57
N SER A 73 22.80 7.26 -3.23
CA SER A 73 23.60 8.27 -2.53
C SER A 73 25.06 7.86 -2.29
N GLN A 74 25.47 6.64 -2.68
CA GLN A 74 26.87 6.22 -2.63
C GLN A 74 27.46 6.17 -4.05
N PRO A 75 28.30 7.16 -4.46
CA PRO A 75 29.09 6.99 -5.67
C PRO A 75 30.02 5.80 -5.47
N LYS A 76 29.92 4.81 -6.37
CA LYS A 76 30.97 3.79 -6.51
C LYS A 76 32.27 4.55 -6.82
N SER A 77 33.17 4.61 -5.84
CA SER A 77 34.55 5.08 -6.02
C SER A 77 35.35 4.04 -6.80
#